data_AF-A0A3C1PN46-F1
#
_entry.id   AF-A0A3C1PN46-F1
#
_cell.length_a   1.000
_cell.length_b   1.000
_cell.length_c   1.000
_cell.angle_alpha   90.00
_cell.angle_beta   90.00
_cell.angle_gamma   90.00
#
_symmetry.space_group_name_H-M   'P 1'
#
loop_
_entity.id
_entity.type
_entity.pdbx_description
1 polymer ?
#
loop_
_entity_poly.entity_id
_entity_poly.type
_entity_poly.pdbx_seq_one_letter_code
_entity_poly.pdbx_strand_id
1 'polypeptide(L)'
;MKTLCYSVRLASLTEISVRCYKARAFDGSEALIPKSQVFGEDWDVQKSNAYWISAWILERKNLQFSDKKKAWFNPETADMEPHYVVEKHQPEIIQATEINADESLKR
;
A
#
# COMPACT_ATOMS: atom_id res chain seq x y z
N MET A 1 3.85 12.77 7.88
CA MET A 1 3.05 13.00 6.65
C MET A 1 3.27 11.79 5.75
N LYS A 2 2.24 11.21 5.14
CA LYS A 2 2.38 10.00 4.31
C LYS A 2 2.50 10.35 2.83
N THR A 3 3.29 9.58 2.09
CA THR A 3 3.47 9.73 0.65
C THR A 3 2.68 8.67 -0.09
N LEU A 4 1.88 9.09 -1.08
CA LEU A 4 1.19 8.16 -1.97
C LEU A 4 2.18 7.65 -3.02
N CYS A 5 2.28 6.33 -3.16
CA CYS A 5 3.10 5.68 -4.18
C CYS A 5 2.25 4.76 -5.05
N TYR A 6 2.65 4.67 -6.33
CA TYR A 6 2.13 3.68 -7.27
C TYR A 6 3.16 2.59 -7.51
N SER A 7 2.68 1.37 -7.72
CA SER A 7 3.52 0.28 -8.22
C SER A 7 3.67 0.42 -9.73
N VAL A 8 4.87 0.80 -10.16
CA VAL A 8 5.19 1.06 -11.55
C VAL A 8 6.03 -0.08 -12.11
N ARG A 9 5.52 -0.75 -13.14
CA ARG A 9 6.26 -1.77 -13.87
C ARG A 9 7.16 -1.09 -14.89
N LEU A 10 8.45 -1.36 -14.80
CA LEU A 10 9.45 -0.76 -15.67
C LEU A 10 10.19 -1.85 -16.45
N ALA A 11 10.57 -1.51 -17.67
CA ALA A 11 11.51 -2.34 -18.43
C ALA A 11 12.90 -2.29 -17.79
N SER A 12 13.31 -1.11 -17.30
CA SER A 12 14.54 -0.96 -16.51
C SER A 12 14.48 0.26 -15.60
N LEU A 13 15.14 0.16 -14.45
CA LEU A 13 15.43 1.28 -13.56
C LEU A 13 16.95 1.31 -13.32
N THR A 14 17.65 2.20 -14.04
CA THR A 14 19.12 2.23 -14.03
C THR A 14 19.61 3.40 -13.21
N GLU A 15 20.54 3.15 -12.29
CA GLU A 15 21.22 4.24 -11.59
C GLU A 15 22.14 4.99 -12.55
N ILE A 16 21.90 6.29 -12.73
CA ILE A 16 22.73 7.15 -13.58
C ILE A 16 23.57 8.13 -12.75
N SER A 17 23.20 8.33 -11.49
CA SER A 17 23.97 9.14 -10.53
C SER A 17 23.56 8.78 -9.10
N VAL A 18 24.35 9.27 -8.13
CA VAL A 18 24.08 9.12 -6.69
C VAL A 18 22.66 9.54 -6.30
N ARG A 19 22.04 10.46 -7.04
CA ARG A 19 20.73 11.05 -6.69
C ARG A 19 19.61 10.77 -7.70
N CYS A 20 19.88 10.06 -8.80
CA CYS A 20 18.91 9.89 -9.87
C CYS A 20 18.96 8.50 -10.52
N TYR A 21 17.77 7.96 -10.76
CA TYR A 21 17.54 6.82 -11.64
C TYR A 21 17.04 7.31 -13.00
N LYS A 22 17.36 6.53 -14.03
CA LYS A 22 16.71 6.56 -15.33
C LYS A 22 15.71 5.41 -15.40
N ALA A 23 14.42 5.74 -15.39
CA ALA A 23 13.32 4.80 -15.56
C ALA A 23 12.98 4.68 -17.05
N ARG A 24 12.80 3.45 -17.53
CA ARG A 24 12.31 3.15 -18.88
C ARG A 24 11.08 2.26 -18.79
N ALA A 25 9.97 2.70 -19.35
CA ALA A 25 8.73 1.92 -19.42
C ALA A 25 8.75 0.99 -20.66
N PHE A 26 7.78 0.06 -20.71
CA PHE A 26 7.69 -0.95 -21.78
C PHE A 26 7.29 -0.38 -23.14
N ASP A 27 6.68 0.80 -23.17
CA ASP A 27 6.36 1.54 -24.40
C ASP A 27 7.57 2.31 -24.97
N GLY A 28 8.71 2.29 -24.26
CA GLY A 28 9.92 3.01 -24.63
C GLY A 28 10.01 4.43 -24.07
N SER A 29 8.99 4.92 -23.36
CA SER A 29 9.07 6.21 -22.66
C SER A 29 10.12 6.17 -21.55
N GLU A 30 10.82 7.28 -21.35
CA GLU A 30 11.90 7.39 -20.38
C GLU A 30 11.71 8.61 -19.48
N ALA A 31 12.04 8.47 -18.20
CA ALA A 31 11.99 9.57 -17.25
C ALA A 31 13.14 9.50 -16.24
N LEU A 32 13.59 10.68 -15.81
CA LEU A 32 14.54 10.82 -14.71
C LEU A 32 13.78 10.93 -13.38
N ILE A 33 14.03 9.99 -12.49
CA ILE A 33 13.38 9.86 -11.18
C ILE A 33 14.42 10.07 -10.07
N PRO A 34 14.25 11.04 -9.17
CA PRO A 34 15.14 11.19 -8.02
C PRO A 34 15.07 9.96 -7.12
N LYS A 35 16.20 9.51 -6.56
CA LYS A 35 16.21 8.32 -5.67
C LYS A 35 15.29 8.47 -4.47
N SER A 36 15.16 9.67 -3.93
CA SER A 36 14.27 9.98 -2.80
C SER A 36 12.78 9.80 -3.12
N GLN A 37 12.42 9.58 -4.39
CA GLN A 37 11.05 9.36 -4.85
C GLN A 37 10.78 7.88 -5.19
N VAL A 38 11.77 7.00 -4.98
CA VAL A 38 11.67 5.56 -5.16
C VAL A 38 11.74 4.90 -3.79
N PHE A 39 10.70 4.17 -3.42
CA PHE A 39 10.47 3.58 -2.10
C PHE A 39 10.79 2.07 -2.07
N GLY A 40 11.54 1.59 -3.06
CA GLY A 40 11.95 0.20 -3.18
C GLY A 40 11.15 -0.59 -4.21
N GLU A 41 11.35 -1.90 -4.19
CA GLU A 41 10.75 -2.84 -5.14
C GLU A 41 9.37 -3.31 -4.67
N ASP A 42 8.48 -3.55 -5.63
CA ASP A 42 7.19 -4.18 -5.37
C ASP A 42 7.30 -5.70 -5.61
N TRP A 43 7.63 -6.42 -4.54
CA TRP A 43 7.85 -7.87 -4.55
C TRP A 43 6.60 -8.71 -4.82
N ASP A 44 5.40 -8.13 -4.76
CA ASP A 44 4.18 -8.87 -5.11
C ASP A 44 4.06 -9.07 -6.63
N VAL A 45 4.76 -8.28 -7.45
CA VAL A 45 4.69 -8.37 -8.90
C VAL A 45 5.74 -9.35 -9.42
N GLN A 46 5.30 -10.54 -9.82
CA GLN A 46 6.21 -11.60 -10.25
C GLN A 46 6.60 -11.57 -11.74
N LYS A 47 5.78 -10.95 -12.60
CA LYS A 47 5.95 -11.03 -14.07
C LYS A 47 6.97 -10.04 -14.64
N SER A 48 7.37 -9.04 -13.85
CA SER A 48 8.20 -7.92 -14.28
C SER A 48 8.73 -7.18 -13.08
N ASN A 49 9.86 -6.52 -13.23
CA ASN A 49 10.36 -5.61 -12.21
C ASN A 49 9.36 -4.46 -11.98
N ALA A 50 8.97 -4.27 -10.73
CA ALA A 50 8.04 -3.22 -10.32
C ALA A 50 8.63 -2.48 -9.14
N TYR A 51 8.38 -1.18 -9.09
CA TYR A 51 8.95 -0.29 -8.09
C TYR A 51 7.87 0.62 -7.52
N TRP A 52 7.97 0.90 -6.23
CA TRP A 52 7.12 1.89 -5.57
C TRP A 52 7.69 3.28 -5.84
N ILE A 53 6.97 4.07 -6.63
CA ILE A 53 7.39 5.43 -6.99
C ILE A 53 6.29 6.41 -6.55
N SER A 54 6.70 7.56 -6.01
CA SER A 54 5.73 8.56 -5.53
C SER A 54 4.81 9.05 -6.66
N ALA A 55 3.52 9.18 -6.37
CA ALA A 55 2.52 9.67 -7.32
C ALA A 55 2.88 11.08 -7.84
N TRP A 56 3.37 11.93 -6.93
CA TRP A 56 3.74 13.31 -7.23
C TRP A 56 4.78 13.48 -8.35
N ILE A 57 5.81 12.60 -8.41
CA ILE A 57 6.80 12.69 -9.49
C ILE A 57 6.24 12.10 -10.79
N LEU A 58 5.47 11.02 -10.71
CA LEU A 58 4.93 10.33 -11.88
C LEU A 58 3.96 11.21 -12.69
N GLU A 59 3.09 11.96 -12.01
CA GLU A 59 2.15 12.90 -12.65
C GLU A 59 2.84 14.05 -13.41
N ARG A 60 4.12 14.32 -13.11
CA ARG A 60 4.92 15.40 -13.71
C ARG A 60 5.85 14.91 -14.81
N LYS A 61 5.90 13.61 -15.07
CA LYS A 61 6.83 13.00 -16.04
C LYS A 61 6.04 12.31 -17.14
N ASN A 62 6.59 12.34 -18.34
CA ASN A 62 6.03 11.60 -19.47
C ASN A 62 6.53 10.15 -19.43
N LEU A 63 6.02 9.37 -18.49
CA LEU A 63 6.32 7.95 -18.31
C LEU A 63 5.00 7.19 -18.27
N GLN A 64 4.90 6.07 -18.97
CA GLN A 64 3.71 5.22 -18.91
C GLN A 64 3.68 4.45 -17.58
N PHE A 65 2.56 4.54 -16.86
CA PHE A 65 2.32 3.78 -15.63
C PHE A 65 0.81 3.54 -15.40
N SER A 66 0.48 2.72 -14.40
CA SER A 66 -0.88 2.44 -13.95
C SER A 66 -1.05 2.89 -12.51
N ASP A 67 -2.16 3.56 -12.20
CA ASP A 67 -2.53 4.08 -10.86
C ASP A 67 -3.32 3.07 -10.00
N LYS A 68 -3.66 1.91 -10.56
CA LYS A 68 -4.47 0.86 -9.92
C LYS A 68 -3.90 0.35 -8.59
N LYS A 69 -2.61 0.00 -8.55
CA LYS A 69 -1.96 -0.52 -7.35
C LYS A 69 -1.24 0.62 -6.64
N LYS A 70 -1.78 1.00 -5.47
CA LYS A 70 -1.31 2.14 -4.68
C LYS A 70 -1.15 1.76 -3.23
N ALA A 71 -0.16 2.35 -2.57
CA ALA A 71 0.09 2.19 -1.15
C ALA A 71 0.60 3.51 -0.55
N TRP A 72 0.48 3.65 0.75
CA TRP A 72 1.01 4.79 1.50
C TRP A 72 2.34 4.41 2.12
N PHE A 73 3.30 5.31 2.04
CA PHE A 73 4.64 5.13 2.58
C PHE A 73 5.01 6.24 3.55
N ASN A 74 5.84 5.91 4.53
CA ASN A 74 6.49 6.89 5.37
C ASN A 74 7.69 7.50 4.61
N PRO A 75 7.74 8.82 4.37
CA PRO A 75 8.83 9.46 3.64
C PRO A 75 10.18 9.42 4.36
N GLU A 76 10.21 9.20 5.67
CA GLU A 76 11.45 9.17 6.46
C GLU A 76 12.08 7.78 6.49
N THR A 77 11.27 6.73 6.67
CA THR A 77 11.76 5.35 6.76
C THR A 77 11.69 4.60 5.43
N ALA A 78 10.93 5.12 4.46
CA ALA A 78 10.57 4.44 3.22
C ALA A 78 9.79 3.12 3.41
N ASP A 79 9.23 2.88 4.61
CA ASP A 79 8.41 1.72 4.88
C ASP A 79 6.96 1.93 4.41
N MET A 80 6.33 0.82 4.01
CA MET A 80 4.91 0.81 3.69
C MET A 80 4.08 0.90 4.97
N GLU A 81 3.13 1.83 5.01
CA GLU A 81 2.23 2.03 6.14
C GLU A 81 1.19 0.90 6.20
N PRO A 82 0.98 0.27 7.37
CA PRO A 82 0.00 -0.79 7.51
C PRO A 82 -1.42 -0.24 7.36
N HIS A 83 -2.25 -0.94 6.60
CA HIS A 83 -3.69 -0.68 6.58
C HIS A 83 -4.38 -1.54 7.64
N TYR A 84 -4.92 -0.91 8.68
CA TYR A 84 -5.68 -1.59 9.71
C TYR A 84 -7.05 -0.95 9.88
N VAL A 85 -8.07 -1.76 10.12
CA VAL A 85 -9.43 -1.33 10.47
C VAL A 85 -9.59 -1.55 11.96
N VAL A 86 -9.88 -0.49 12.72
CA VAL A 86 -10.19 -0.60 14.15
C VAL A 86 -11.69 -0.66 14.30
N GLU A 87 -12.21 -1.85 14.63
CA GLU A 87 -13.61 -2.03 14.97
C GLU A 87 -13.77 -2.08 16.50
N LYS A 88 -14.72 -1.32 17.03
CA LYS A 88 -15.11 -1.40 18.44
C LYS A 88 -16.38 -2.24 18.54
N HIS A 89 -16.26 -3.45 19.09
CA HIS A 89 -17.42 -4.25 19.42
C HIS A 89 -18.17 -3.62 20.60
N GLN A 90 -19.47 -3.39 20.43
CA GLN A 90 -20.38 -3.06 21.53
C GLN A 90 -21.13 -4.33 21.92
N PRO A 91 -20.95 -4.84 23.16
CA PRO A 91 -21.65 -6.04 23.60
C PRO A 91 -23.14 -5.78 23.71
N GLU A 92 -23.95 -6.77 23.33
CA GLU A 92 -25.39 -6.75 23.54
C GLU A 92 -25.69 -7.10 25.01
N ILE A 93 -26.51 -6.27 25.66
CA ILE A 93 -26.98 -6.54 27.02
C ILE A 93 -28.14 -7.54 26.90
N ILE A 94 -27.91 -8.79 27.32
CA ILE A 94 -28.93 -9.83 27.40
C ILE A 94 -29.67 -9.68 28.74
N GLN A 95 -30.99 -9.48 28.70
CA GLN A 95 -31.82 -9.46 29.91
C GLN A 95 -31.94 -10.88 30.50
N ALA A 96 -31.94 -10.98 31.83
CA ALA A 96 -32.19 -12.24 32.50
C ALA A 96 -33.63 -12.70 32.23
N THR A 97 -33.79 -13.88 31.62
CA THR A 97 -35.09 -14.55 31.50
C THR A 97 -35.46 -15.13 32.86
N GLU A 98 -36.65 -14.83 33.38
CA GLU A 98 -37.18 -15.55 34.53
C GLU A 98 -37.42 -17.01 34.15
N ILE A 99 -36.61 -17.91 34.72
CA ILE A 99 -36.79 -19.35 34.56
C ILE A 99 -37.69 -19.80 35.70
N ASN A 100 -38.87 -20.31 35.37
CA ASN A 100 -39.73 -20.96 36.35
C ASN A 100 -39.00 -22.19 36.92
N ALA A 101 -39.04 -22.37 38.24
CA ALA A 101 -38.44 -23.53 38.89
C ALA A 101 -39.09 -24.82 38.39
N ASP A 102 -38.27 -25.78 37.95
CA ASP A 102 -38.69 -27.10 37.50
C ASP A 102 -39.53 -27.78 38.59
N GLU A 103 -40.76 -28.19 38.24
CA GLU A 103 -41.70 -28.77 39.19
C GLU A 103 -41.23 -30.12 39.72
N SER A 104 -40.34 -30.82 39.01
CA SER A 104 -39.73 -32.07 39.46
C SER A 104 -38.78 -31.89 40.66
N LEU A 105 -38.41 -30.65 40.98
CA LEU A 105 -37.53 -30.28 42.10
C LEU A 105 -38.31 -29.76 43.33
N LYS A 106 -39.65 -29.72 43.28
CA LYS A 106 -40.50 -29.36 44.43
C LYS A 106 -40.73 -30.62 45.29
N ARG A 107 -40.47 -30.50 46.60
CA ARG A 107 -40.48 -31.58 47.61
C ARG A 107 -41.87 -32.04 48.00
#